data_AF-A0A850YPJ5-F1
#
_entry.id   AF-A0A850YPJ5-F1
#
_cell.length_a   1.000
_cell.length_b   1.000
_cell.length_c   1.000
_cell.angle_alpha   90.00
_cell.angle_beta   90.00
_cell.angle_gamma   90.00
#
_symmetry.space_group_name_H-M   'P 1'
#
loop_
_entity.id
_entity.type
_entity.pdbx_description
1 polymer ?
#
loop_
_entity_poly.entity_id
_entity_poly.type
_entity_poly.pdbx_seq_one_letter_code
_entity_poly.pdbx_strand_id
1 'polypeptide(L)' 'MANHSQFCFQEASSPIIEELIEFHSLMVTPAICSLVLYLLAFVLIENLSS' A
#
# COMPACT_ATOMS: atom_id res chain seq x y z
N MET A 1 14.46 -12.76 13.58
CA MET A 1 14.69 -13.71 12.46
C MET A 1 13.46 -13.65 11.56
N ALA A 2 13.61 -13.37 10.25
CA ALA A 2 12.47 -13.07 9.37
C ALA A 2 11.94 -14.36 8.76
N ASN A 3 10.63 -14.59 8.82
CA ASN A 3 10.04 -15.82 8.30
C ASN A 3 9.77 -15.69 6.79
N HIS A 4 9.76 -16.81 6.07
CA HIS A 4 9.78 -16.86 4.60
C HIS A 4 8.50 -16.30 3.92
N SER A 5 7.49 -15.91 4.71
CA SER A 5 6.18 -15.41 4.28
C SER A 5 5.78 -14.10 4.96
N GLN A 6 6.73 -13.37 5.53
CA GLN A 6 6.43 -12.14 6.26
C GLN A 6 6.24 -10.95 5.30
N PHE A 7 4.99 -10.51 5.14
CA PHE A 7 4.63 -9.31 4.37
C PHE A 7 4.66 -8.01 5.18
N CYS A 8 4.71 -8.12 6.52
CA CYS A 8 4.82 -7.01 7.45
C CYS A 8 6.18 -7.00 8.15
N PHE A 9 6.52 -5.89 8.80
CA PHE A 9 7.71 -5.76 9.64
C PHE A 9 7.77 -6.86 10.71
N GLN A 10 8.99 -7.24 11.10
CA GLN A 10 9.21 -8.21 12.19
C GLN A 10 8.69 -7.64 13.51
N GLU A 11 8.27 -8.53 14.42
CA GLU A 11 7.77 -8.13 15.74
C GLU A 11 8.72 -7.09 16.36
N ALA A 12 8.14 -5.91 16.59
CA ALA A 12 8.86 -4.72 17.00
C ALA A 12 9.42 -4.97 18.40
N SER A 13 10.74 -5.05 18.52
CA SER A 13 11.42 -5.25 19.80
C SER A 13 11.79 -3.91 20.48
N SER A 14 11.44 -2.79 19.85
CA SER A 14 11.81 -1.43 20.28
C SER A 14 10.70 -0.44 19.94
N PRO A 15 10.40 0.53 20.82
CA PRO A 15 9.32 1.52 20.63
C PRO A 15 9.48 2.37 19.36
N ILE A 16 10.71 2.51 18.83
CA ILE A 16 10.99 3.24 17.59
C ILE A 16 10.46 2.49 16.34
N ILE A 17 10.46 1.15 16.39
CA ILE A 17 9.95 0.33 15.27
C ILE A 17 8.43 0.36 15.22
N GLU A 18 7.74 0.48 16.37
CA GLU A 18 6.29 0.67 16.42
C GLU A 18 5.88 1.99 15.74
N GLU A 19 6.55 3.10 16.08
CA GLU A 19 6.31 4.40 15.41
C GLU A 19 6.59 4.35 13.90
N LEU A 20 7.65 3.65 13.48
CA LEU A 20 7.99 3.51 12.06
C LEU A 20 6.95 2.68 11.28
N ILE A 21 6.40 1.63 11.91
CA ILE A 21 5.33 0.81 11.33
C ILE A 21 4.04 1.62 11.20
N GLU A 22 3.68 2.41 12.21
CA GLU A 22 2.53 3.31 12.13
C GLU A 22 2.72 4.38 11.05
N PHE A 23 3.92 4.93 10.93
CA PHE A 23 4.25 5.88 9.86
C PHE A 23 4.20 5.25 8.46
N HIS A 24 4.59 3.98 8.33
CA HIS A 24 4.47 3.22 7.08
C HIS A 24 3.02 2.79 6.79
N SER A 25 2.21 2.58 7.84
CA SER A 25 0.78 2.26 7.77
C SER A 25 -0.09 3.51 7.54
N LEU A 26 0.50 4.65 7.17
CA LEU A 26 -0.24 5.74 6.54
C LEU A 26 -0.88 5.16 5.27
N MET A 27 -2.17 4.88 5.37
CA MET A 27 -3.08 4.30 4.36
C MET A 27 -3.11 5.08 3.02
N VAL A 28 -2.25 6.08 2.86
CA VAL A 28 -2.07 6.95 1.71
C VAL A 28 -1.52 6.17 0.52
N THR A 29 -0.51 5.31 0.71
CA THR A 29 0.10 4.55 -0.39
C THR A 29 -0.89 3.60 -1.09
N PRO A 30 -1.64 2.71 -0.39
CA PRO A 30 -2.62 1.86 -1.05
C PRO A 30 -3.79 2.66 -1.64
N ALA A 31 -4.24 3.73 -0.98
CA ALA A 31 -5.33 4.56 -1.48
C ALA A 31 -5.00 5.28 -2.80
N ILE A 32 -3.79 5.83 -2.92
CA ILE A 32 -3.34 6.50 -4.15
C ILE A 32 -3.19 5.47 -5.29
N CYS A 33 -2.62 4.30 -5.00
CA CYS A 33 -2.51 3.24 -6.01
C CYS A 33 -3.89 2.80 -6.52
N SER A 34 -4.89 2.62 -5.64
CA SER A 34 -6.26 2.30 -6.05
C SER A 34 -6.91 3.41 -6.89
N LEU A 35 -6.69 4.67 -6.52
CA LEU A 35 -7.24 5.82 -7.26
C LEU A 35 -6.66 5.91 -8.68
N VAL A 36 -5.35 5.74 -8.82
CA VAL A 36 -4.68 5.77 -10.14
C VAL A 36 -5.20 4.63 -11.03
N LEU A 37 -5.34 3.43 -10.48
CA LEU A 37 -5.89 2.29 -11.23
C LEU A 37 -7.34 2.51 -11.65
N TYR A 38 -8.16 3.12 -10.79
CA TYR A 38 -9.55 3.46 -11.11
C TYR A 38 -9.62 4.45 -12.28
N LEU A 39 -8.85 5.54 -12.21
CA LEU A 39 -8.82 6.55 -13.28
C LEU A 39 -8.30 5.97 -14.59
N LEU A 40 -7.27 5.11 -14.54
CA LEU A 40 -6.73 4.45 -15.72
C LEU A 40 -7.79 3.54 -16.37
N ALA A 41 -8.50 2.74 -15.57
CA ALA A 41 -9.57 1.89 -16.06
C ALA A 41 -10.73 2.70 -16.66
N PHE A 42 -11.08 3.81 -16.01
CA PHE A 42 -12.13 4.72 -16.48
C PHE A 42 -11.79 5.29 -17.86
N VAL A 43 -10.57 5.84 -18.03
CA VAL A 43 -10.10 6.38 -19.31
C VAL A 43 -10.06 5.30 -20.40
N LEU A 44 -9.62 4.08 -20.07
CA LEU A 44 -9.60 2.97 -21.04
C LEU A 44 -11.01 2.58 -21.50
N ILE A 45 -11.98 2.53 -20.59
CA ILE A 45 -13.39 2.24 -20.93
C ILE A 45 -13.96 3.34 -21.84
N GLU A 46 -13.72 4.61 -21.53
CA GLU A 46 -14.17 5.71 -22.38
C GLU A 46 -13.54 5.67 -23.78
N ASN A 47 -12.25 5.33 -23.88
CA ASN A 47 -11.56 5.19 -25.18
C ASN A 47 -12.01 3.97 -25.98
N LEU A 48 -12.41 2.87 -25.33
CA LEU A 48 -12.91 1.66 -26.02
C LEU A 48 -14.39 1.75 -26.40
N SER A 49 -15.15 2.63 -25.76
CA SER A 49 -16.56 2.87 -26.03
C SER A 49 -16.81 3.97 -27.07
N SER A 50 -15.78 4.71 -27.48
CA SER A 50 -15.81 5.71 -28.56
C SER A 50 -15.36 5.14 -29.89
#